data_AF-A0A8J6MAM6-F1
#
_entry.id   AF-A0A8J6MAM6-F1
#
_cell.length_a   1.000
_cell.length_b   1.000
_cell.length_c   1.000
_cell.angle_alpha   90.00
_cell.angle_beta   90.00
_cell.angle_gamma   90.00
#
_symmetry.space_group_name_H-M   'P 1'
#
loop_
_entity.id
_entity.type
_entity.pdbx_description
1 polymer ?
#
loop_
_entity_poly.entity_id
_entity_poly.type
_entity_poly.pdbx_seq_one_letter_code
_entity_poly.pdbx_strand_id
1 'polypeptide(L)'
;MAQASIEEVARTLSARDPRDLLRGALPGCEPRLYRLLDRATCPVWTLEEYRTLDDLVRLGEPRVTEGREMLSPADLADLRDGLSDDPLTRRLVAPYHREDREAVRTVLLYLRHAGLFGLVEEVPRGSGTAAVGRRVLRALAAAEAPAVPFPTPAGWVRLRSAGEVFAIGARLRNCLRRGEVEGLWTLVEFLAGRTVLLFHQEAEVLAEFVAMPAGLWQLRQANGAANATVPEPVVRALQAALHAAGVVLLPQSLSGAIS
;
A
#
# COMPACT_ATOMS: atom_id res chain seq x y z
N MET A 1 -1.93 44.93 -7.69
CA MET A 1 -3.20 44.71 -6.98
C MET A 1 -3.07 45.36 -5.61
N ALA A 2 -3.97 46.28 -5.26
CA ALA A 2 -3.96 46.89 -3.93
C ALA A 2 -4.37 45.86 -2.88
N GLN A 3 -3.55 45.71 -1.84
CA GLN A 3 -3.84 44.84 -0.71
C GLN A 3 -4.87 45.58 0.18
N ALA A 4 -6.11 45.10 0.22
CA ALA A 4 -7.14 45.66 1.09
C ALA A 4 -6.68 45.56 2.56
N SER A 5 -6.97 46.57 3.38
CA SER A 5 -6.60 46.52 4.80
C SER A 5 -7.43 45.46 5.53
N ILE A 6 -6.87 44.88 6.59
CA ILE A 6 -7.55 43.85 7.40
C ILE A 6 -8.91 44.35 7.92
N GLU A 7 -9.01 45.65 8.26
CA GLU A 7 -10.25 46.28 8.70
C GLU A 7 -11.29 46.40 7.58
N GLU A 8 -10.86 46.66 6.36
CA GLU A 8 -11.72 46.75 5.19
C GLU A 8 -12.26 45.37 4.79
N VAL A 9 -11.42 44.33 4.89
CA VAL A 9 -11.82 42.93 4.72
C VAL A 9 -12.83 42.53 5.83
N ALA A 10 -12.53 42.82 7.09
CA ALA A 10 -13.41 42.50 8.21
C ALA A 10 -14.78 43.20 8.08
N ARG A 11 -14.81 44.48 7.68
CA ARG A 11 -16.06 45.22 7.45
C ARG A 11 -16.87 44.64 6.30
N THR A 12 -16.20 44.21 5.23
CA THR A 12 -16.85 43.58 4.07
C THR A 12 -17.41 42.20 4.43
N LEU A 13 -16.71 41.43 5.28
CA LEU A 13 -17.17 40.14 5.77
C LEU A 13 -18.38 40.27 6.71
N SER A 14 -18.36 41.25 7.62
CA SER A 14 -19.47 41.51 8.56
C SER A 14 -20.74 42.05 7.89
N ALA A 15 -20.62 42.67 6.71
CA ALA A 15 -21.74 43.27 5.98
C ALA A 15 -22.41 42.34 4.96
N ARG A 16 -21.90 41.12 4.77
CA ARG A 16 -22.41 40.15 3.78
C ARG A 16 -22.86 38.87 4.47
N ASP A 17 -23.93 38.27 3.96
CA ASP A 17 -24.32 36.93 4.40
C ASP A 17 -23.18 35.95 4.07
N PRO A 18 -22.67 35.16 5.05
CA PRO A 18 -21.66 34.13 4.83
C PRO A 18 -21.99 33.19 3.66
N ARG A 19 -23.27 32.93 3.39
CA ARG A 19 -23.73 32.11 2.26
C ARG A 19 -23.50 32.80 0.93
N ASP A 20 -23.66 34.11 0.84
CA ASP A 20 -23.41 34.87 -0.39
C ASP A 20 -21.91 35.03 -0.67
N LEU A 21 -21.10 35.16 0.39
CA LEU A 21 -19.64 35.08 0.29
C LEU A 21 -19.20 33.72 -0.26
N LEU A 22 -19.76 32.63 0.26
CA LEU A 22 -19.43 31.28 -0.18
C LEU A 22 -19.95 30.98 -1.60
N ARG A 23 -21.16 31.42 -1.96
CA ARG A 23 -21.69 31.33 -3.33
C ARG A 23 -20.82 32.09 -4.34
N GLY A 24 -20.33 33.27 -3.96
CA GLY A 24 -19.41 34.04 -4.79
C GLY A 24 -18.06 33.35 -4.97
N ALA A 25 -17.55 32.70 -3.92
CA ALA A 25 -16.28 31.97 -3.95
C ALA A 25 -16.38 30.59 -4.66
N LEU A 26 -17.55 29.95 -4.60
CA LEU A 26 -17.83 28.62 -5.16
C LEU A 26 -19.11 28.65 -6.02
N PRO A 27 -19.06 29.28 -7.21
CA PRO A 27 -20.23 29.36 -8.08
C PRO A 27 -20.66 27.96 -8.53
N GLY A 28 -21.93 27.61 -8.30
CA GLY A 28 -22.53 26.36 -8.76
C GLY A 28 -22.25 25.12 -7.89
N CYS A 29 -21.79 25.28 -6.65
CA CYS A 29 -21.58 24.16 -5.74
C CYS A 29 -22.89 23.42 -5.39
N GLU A 30 -22.80 22.17 -4.97
CA GLU A 30 -23.95 21.34 -4.62
C GLU A 30 -24.68 21.93 -3.40
N PRO A 31 -26.01 22.20 -3.47
CA PRO A 31 -26.83 22.61 -2.33
C PRO A 31 -26.64 21.85 -1.00
N ARG A 32 -26.27 20.57 -1.05
CA ARG A 32 -25.99 19.72 0.11
C ARG A 32 -24.71 20.13 0.85
N LEU A 33 -23.75 20.75 0.15
CA LEU A 33 -22.54 21.31 0.76
C LEU A 33 -22.91 22.35 1.81
N TYR A 34 -23.85 23.25 1.52
CA TYR A 34 -24.30 24.27 2.46
C TYR A 34 -24.91 23.67 3.73
N ARG A 35 -25.67 22.57 3.60
CA ARG A 35 -26.25 21.88 4.76
C ARG A 35 -25.19 21.18 5.63
N LEU A 36 -24.09 20.74 5.02
CA LEU A 36 -22.97 20.17 5.75
C LEU A 36 -22.20 21.25 6.50
N LEU A 37 -21.95 22.39 5.86
CA LEU A 37 -21.28 23.53 6.49
C LEU A 37 -22.12 24.17 7.61
N ASP A 38 -23.45 24.20 7.48
CA ASP A 38 -24.35 24.67 8.54
C ASP A 38 -24.34 23.75 9.79
N ARG A 39 -23.96 22.47 9.63
CA ARG A 39 -23.96 21.47 10.72
C ARG A 39 -22.58 21.25 11.33
N ALA A 40 -21.55 21.43 10.54
CA ALA A 40 -20.19 21.30 10.99
C ALA A 40 -19.79 22.56 11.76
N THR A 41 -19.19 22.38 12.93
CA THR A 41 -18.33 23.40 13.54
C THR A 41 -17.07 23.52 12.67
N CYS A 42 -17.24 24.03 11.45
CA CYS A 42 -16.18 24.03 10.45
C CYS A 42 -15.04 24.95 10.89
N PRO A 43 -13.79 24.47 10.92
CA PRO A 43 -12.63 25.35 10.91
C PRO A 43 -12.69 26.27 9.69
N VAL A 44 -12.03 27.43 9.78
CA VAL A 44 -11.80 28.25 8.58
C VAL A 44 -10.91 27.46 7.62
N TRP A 45 -11.49 26.99 6.52
CA TRP A 45 -10.79 26.26 5.46
C TRP A 45 -10.40 27.17 4.30
N THR A 46 -9.39 26.72 3.56
CA THR A 46 -8.97 27.26 2.28
C THR A 46 -10.02 26.98 1.20
N LEU A 47 -9.97 27.76 0.11
CA LEU A 47 -10.88 27.58 -1.03
C LEU A 47 -10.73 26.20 -1.70
N GLU A 48 -9.52 25.63 -1.69
CA GLU A 48 -9.26 24.30 -2.27
C GLU A 48 -9.91 23.18 -1.47
N GLU A 49 -9.90 23.28 -0.14
CA GLU A 49 -10.58 22.32 0.75
C GLU A 49 -12.10 22.35 0.56
N TYR A 50 -12.70 23.53 0.39
CA TYR A 50 -14.13 23.61 0.06
C TYR A 50 -14.47 23.04 -1.32
N ARG A 51 -13.62 23.24 -2.34
CA ARG A 51 -13.79 22.59 -3.65
C ARG A 51 -13.71 21.07 -3.55
N THR A 52 -12.73 20.58 -2.79
CA THR A 52 -12.58 19.15 -2.51
C THR A 52 -13.84 18.59 -1.82
N LEU A 53 -14.41 19.32 -0.86
CA LEU A 53 -15.66 18.91 -0.21
C LEU A 53 -16.83 18.90 -1.21
N ASP A 54 -16.95 19.89 -2.11
CA ASP A 54 -17.98 19.90 -3.17
C ASP A 54 -17.89 18.66 -4.07
N ASP A 55 -16.67 18.33 -4.52
CA ASP A 55 -16.43 17.14 -5.35
C ASP A 55 -16.84 15.85 -4.61
N LEU A 56 -16.48 15.72 -3.34
CA LEU A 56 -16.85 14.56 -2.52
C LEU A 56 -18.38 14.45 -2.31
N VAL A 57 -19.08 15.58 -2.14
CA VAL A 57 -20.54 15.63 -2.04
C VAL A 57 -21.19 15.18 -3.35
N ARG A 58 -20.70 15.66 -4.50
CA ARG A 58 -21.21 15.27 -5.84
C ARG A 58 -21.01 13.80 -6.12
N LEU A 59 -19.88 13.24 -5.68
CA LEU A 59 -19.55 11.83 -5.81
C LEU A 59 -20.32 10.94 -4.83
N GLY A 60 -21.10 11.53 -3.93
CA GLY A 60 -21.92 10.80 -2.98
C GLY A 60 -21.11 10.07 -1.91
N GLU A 61 -19.93 10.59 -1.54
CA GLU A 61 -19.06 9.96 -0.55
C GLU A 61 -19.80 9.78 0.79
N PRO A 62 -20.01 8.55 1.29
CA PRO A 62 -20.83 8.29 2.48
C PRO A 62 -20.34 9.02 3.74
N ARG A 63 -19.01 9.09 3.94
CA ARG A 63 -18.44 9.80 5.11
C ARG A 63 -18.77 11.29 5.12
N VAL A 64 -18.94 11.88 3.94
CA VAL A 64 -19.32 13.28 3.78
C VAL A 64 -20.84 13.44 3.82
N THR A 65 -21.58 12.63 3.06
CA THR A 65 -23.03 12.78 2.90
C THR A 65 -23.83 12.38 4.13
N GLU A 66 -23.32 11.47 4.96
CA GLU A 66 -23.97 11.05 6.21
C GLU A 66 -23.72 12.02 7.37
N GLY A 67 -22.74 12.92 7.26
CA GLY A 67 -22.53 14.06 8.17
C GLY A 67 -22.36 13.68 9.65
N ARG A 68 -21.76 12.52 9.93
CA ARG A 68 -21.67 11.96 11.29
C ARG A 68 -20.42 12.40 12.06
N GLU A 69 -19.40 12.92 11.38
CA GLU A 69 -18.11 13.29 11.98
C GLU A 69 -17.63 14.64 11.42
N MET A 70 -16.90 15.39 12.25
CA MET A 70 -16.21 16.61 11.83
C MET A 70 -14.98 16.22 11.02
N LEU A 71 -14.95 16.56 9.73
CA LEU A 71 -13.81 16.27 8.85
C LEU A 71 -12.69 17.27 9.12
N SER A 72 -11.46 16.81 9.28
CA SER A 72 -10.28 17.67 9.28
C SER A 72 -9.76 17.91 7.85
N PRO A 73 -8.92 18.93 7.62
CA PRO A 73 -8.14 19.05 6.39
C PRO A 73 -7.43 17.77 5.95
N ALA A 74 -6.88 17.01 6.90
CA ALA A 74 -6.21 15.74 6.62
C ALA A 74 -7.21 14.67 6.13
N ASP A 75 -8.43 14.63 6.69
CA ASP A 75 -9.49 13.73 6.22
C ASP A 75 -9.92 14.07 4.79
N LEU A 76 -10.01 15.36 4.44
CA LEU A 76 -10.35 15.79 3.08
C LEU A 76 -9.27 15.40 2.07
N ALA A 77 -7.99 15.62 2.41
CA ALA A 77 -6.88 15.20 1.57
C ALA A 77 -6.89 13.68 1.35
N ASP A 78 -7.10 12.91 2.41
CA ASP A 78 -7.18 11.44 2.34
C ASP A 78 -8.36 10.94 1.48
N LEU A 79 -9.52 11.56 1.64
CA LEU A 79 -10.71 11.24 0.85
C LEU A 79 -10.47 11.58 -0.62
N ARG A 80 -9.86 12.73 -0.91
CA ARG A 80 -9.50 13.17 -2.26
C ARG A 80 -8.52 12.23 -2.94
N ASP A 81 -7.46 11.81 -2.25
CA ASP A 81 -6.50 10.85 -2.79
C ASP A 81 -7.20 9.53 -3.15
N GLY A 82 -8.14 9.11 -2.32
CA GLY A 82 -8.99 7.94 -2.58
C GLY A 82 -9.99 8.11 -3.73
N LEU A 83 -10.30 9.32 -4.20
CA LEU A 83 -11.27 9.51 -5.29
C LEU A 83 -10.79 8.95 -6.64
N SER A 84 -9.48 8.82 -6.81
CA SER A 84 -8.90 8.16 -7.98
C SER A 84 -9.18 6.66 -8.03
N ASP A 85 -9.50 6.06 -6.88
CA ASP A 85 -9.82 4.65 -6.75
C ASP A 85 -11.30 4.37 -7.13
N ASP A 86 -11.52 3.22 -7.78
CA ASP A 86 -12.88 2.72 -7.97
C ASP A 86 -13.60 2.49 -6.62
N PRO A 87 -14.94 2.52 -6.57
CA PRO A 87 -15.70 2.44 -5.31
C PRO A 87 -15.39 1.21 -4.46
N LEU A 88 -15.00 0.10 -5.08
CA LEU A 88 -14.67 -1.13 -4.37
C LEU A 88 -13.28 -1.04 -3.75
N THR A 89 -12.29 -0.54 -4.47
CA THR A 89 -10.95 -0.29 -3.92
C THR A 89 -11.02 0.67 -2.73
N ARG A 90 -11.75 1.79 -2.85
CA ARG A 90 -12.00 2.69 -1.71
C ARG A 90 -12.56 1.96 -0.49
N ARG A 91 -13.58 1.13 -0.71
CA ARG A 91 -14.22 0.35 0.36
C ARG A 91 -13.27 -0.63 1.04
N LEU A 92 -12.37 -1.25 0.29
CA LEU A 92 -11.41 -2.24 0.81
C LEU A 92 -10.23 -1.58 1.53
N VAL A 93 -9.86 -0.36 1.14
CA VAL A 93 -8.75 0.41 1.72
C VAL A 93 -9.18 1.22 2.94
N ALA A 94 -10.43 1.70 2.97
CA ALA A 94 -10.96 2.54 4.05
C ALA A 94 -10.73 2.02 5.48
N PRO A 95 -10.81 0.70 5.77
CA PRO A 95 -10.60 0.16 7.11
C PRO A 95 -9.15 0.19 7.60
N TYR A 96 -8.18 0.55 6.75
CA TYR A 96 -6.75 0.60 7.08
C TYR A 96 -6.29 2.00 7.49
N HIS A 97 -5.26 2.05 8.34
CA HIS A 97 -4.57 3.29 8.71
C HIS A 97 -3.93 3.94 7.49
N ARG A 98 -3.78 5.28 7.52
CA ARG A 98 -3.36 6.09 6.38
C ARG A 98 -2.04 5.60 5.79
N GLU A 99 -1.09 5.29 6.64
CA GLU A 99 0.24 4.77 6.32
C GLU A 99 0.19 3.43 5.56
N ASP A 100 -0.83 2.60 5.79
CA ASP A 100 -0.94 1.27 5.19
C ASP A 100 -1.76 1.27 3.89
N ARG A 101 -2.53 2.32 3.64
CA ARG A 101 -3.47 2.38 2.51
C ARG A 101 -2.77 2.20 1.17
N GLU A 102 -1.60 2.78 1.00
CA GLU A 102 -0.86 2.69 -0.26
C GLU A 102 -0.33 1.28 -0.54
N ALA A 103 0.16 0.60 0.51
CA ALA A 103 0.56 -0.80 0.40
C ALA A 103 -0.65 -1.69 0.03
N VAL A 104 -1.80 -1.44 0.66
CA VAL A 104 -3.04 -2.17 0.35
C VAL A 104 -3.52 -1.86 -1.07
N ARG A 105 -3.49 -0.60 -1.52
CA ARG A 105 -3.82 -0.23 -2.92
C ARG A 105 -2.93 -0.96 -3.91
N THR A 106 -1.62 -0.97 -3.67
CA THR A 106 -0.65 -1.67 -4.52
C THR A 106 -0.96 -3.17 -4.61
N VAL A 107 -1.29 -3.80 -3.49
CA VAL A 107 -1.73 -5.20 -3.43
C VAL A 107 -3.02 -5.43 -4.23
N LEU A 108 -4.04 -4.58 -4.04
CA LEU A 108 -5.32 -4.70 -4.74
C LEU A 108 -5.15 -4.52 -6.26
N LEU A 109 -4.31 -3.56 -6.68
CA LEU A 109 -3.95 -3.34 -8.08
C LEU A 109 -3.25 -4.57 -8.67
N TYR A 110 -2.30 -5.14 -7.94
CA TYR A 110 -1.66 -6.39 -8.34
C TYR A 110 -2.67 -7.53 -8.50
N LEU A 111 -3.54 -7.74 -7.51
CA LEU A 111 -4.56 -8.81 -7.55
C LEU A 111 -5.50 -8.63 -8.75
N ARG A 112 -5.81 -7.40 -9.13
CA ARG A 112 -6.58 -7.10 -10.34
C ARG A 112 -5.84 -7.49 -11.61
N HIS A 113 -4.57 -7.11 -11.72
CA HIS A 113 -3.75 -7.48 -12.87
C HIS A 113 -3.55 -9.00 -12.99
N ALA A 114 -3.42 -9.69 -11.85
CA ALA A 114 -3.29 -11.15 -11.79
C ALA A 114 -4.62 -11.91 -11.98
N GLY A 115 -5.76 -11.22 -12.16
CA GLY A 115 -7.07 -11.85 -12.29
C GLY A 115 -7.61 -12.50 -11.00
N LEU A 116 -7.01 -12.18 -9.85
CA LEU A 116 -7.35 -12.73 -8.53
C LEU A 116 -8.27 -11.84 -7.71
N PHE A 117 -8.60 -10.65 -8.22
CA PHE A 117 -9.41 -9.66 -7.52
C PHE A 117 -10.82 -10.16 -7.18
N GLY A 118 -11.40 -11.05 -8.00
CA GLY A 118 -12.68 -11.71 -7.75
C GLY A 118 -12.77 -12.41 -6.37
N LEU A 119 -11.63 -12.86 -5.83
CA LEU A 119 -11.56 -13.47 -4.49
C LEU A 119 -11.81 -12.47 -3.36
N VAL A 120 -11.65 -11.17 -3.64
CA VAL A 120 -11.80 -10.04 -2.71
C VAL A 120 -13.12 -9.29 -2.93
N GLU A 121 -13.69 -9.28 -4.14
CA GLU A 121 -14.91 -8.51 -4.46
C GLU A 121 -16.11 -8.88 -3.58
N GLU A 122 -16.23 -10.16 -3.23
CA GLU A 122 -17.33 -10.72 -2.44
C GLU A 122 -17.36 -10.30 -0.96
N VAL A 123 -16.46 -9.43 -0.52
CA VAL A 123 -16.46 -8.94 0.87
C VAL A 123 -17.79 -8.22 1.15
N PRO A 124 -18.60 -8.67 2.14
CA PRO A 124 -19.86 -8.01 2.48
C PRO A 124 -19.66 -6.56 2.92
N ARG A 125 -20.65 -5.70 2.66
CA ARG A 125 -20.65 -4.32 3.19
C ARG A 125 -20.64 -4.36 4.72
N GLY A 126 -19.88 -3.45 5.34
CA GLY A 126 -19.71 -3.40 6.81
C GLY A 126 -18.71 -4.42 7.37
N SER A 127 -18.00 -5.17 6.52
CA SER A 127 -16.90 -6.03 6.98
C SER A 127 -15.80 -5.20 7.63
N GLY A 128 -15.41 -5.53 8.86
CA GLY A 128 -14.28 -4.90 9.53
C GLY A 128 -12.92 -5.25 8.90
N THR A 129 -11.88 -4.48 9.23
CA THR A 129 -10.51 -4.59 8.68
C THR A 129 -9.97 -6.01 8.69
N ALA A 130 -10.21 -6.78 9.77
CA ALA A 130 -9.74 -8.16 9.87
C ALA A 130 -10.36 -9.10 8.83
N ALA A 131 -11.63 -8.91 8.47
CA ALA A 131 -12.28 -9.73 7.45
C ALA A 131 -11.77 -9.37 6.04
N VAL A 132 -11.61 -8.08 5.76
CA VAL A 132 -11.01 -7.58 4.52
C VAL A 132 -9.58 -8.12 4.37
N GLY A 133 -8.75 -7.94 5.38
CA GLY A 133 -7.37 -8.41 5.38
C GLY A 133 -7.25 -9.92 5.20
N ARG A 134 -8.11 -10.73 5.84
CA ARG A 134 -8.11 -12.18 5.61
C ARG A 134 -8.41 -12.56 4.16
N ARG A 135 -9.37 -11.88 3.52
CA ARG A 135 -9.73 -12.11 2.11
C ARG A 135 -8.61 -11.65 1.17
N VAL A 136 -8.06 -10.46 1.36
CA VAL A 136 -6.91 -9.96 0.60
C VAL A 136 -5.71 -10.89 0.71
N LEU A 137 -5.36 -11.32 1.93
CA LEU A 137 -4.25 -12.25 2.16
C LEU A 137 -4.51 -13.64 1.56
N ARG A 138 -5.77 -14.09 1.52
CA ARG A 138 -6.13 -15.35 0.85
C ARG A 138 -6.00 -15.24 -0.67
N ALA A 139 -6.45 -14.13 -1.25
CA ALA A 139 -6.30 -13.86 -2.67
C ALA A 139 -4.81 -13.74 -3.05
N LEU A 140 -4.04 -13.01 -2.24
CA LEU A 140 -2.59 -12.92 -2.38
C LEU A 140 -1.94 -14.29 -2.30
N ALA A 141 -2.30 -15.13 -1.32
CA ALA A 141 -1.70 -16.46 -1.18
C ALA A 141 -1.86 -17.35 -2.42
N ALA A 142 -2.87 -17.11 -3.25
CA ALA A 142 -3.07 -17.80 -4.53
C ALA A 142 -2.25 -17.22 -5.69
N ALA A 143 -1.59 -16.08 -5.49
CA ALA A 143 -0.74 -15.47 -6.51
C ALA A 143 0.58 -16.22 -6.67
N GLU A 144 0.91 -16.49 -7.93
CA GLU A 144 2.17 -17.13 -8.32
C GLU A 144 3.17 -16.08 -8.81
N ALA A 145 4.43 -16.27 -8.44
CA ALA A 145 5.53 -15.51 -8.98
C ALA A 145 5.87 -16.04 -10.39
N PRO A 146 6.33 -15.16 -11.31
CA PRO A 146 6.72 -15.58 -12.64
C PRO A 146 7.93 -16.52 -12.59
N ALA A 147 8.07 -17.35 -13.64
CA ALA A 147 9.26 -18.18 -13.80
C ALA A 147 10.51 -17.31 -13.98
N VAL A 148 11.63 -17.75 -13.38
CA VAL A 148 12.92 -17.04 -13.47
C VAL A 148 13.93 -17.85 -14.27
N PRO A 149 14.89 -17.20 -14.96
CA PRO A 149 15.66 -17.82 -16.05
C PRO A 149 16.81 -18.71 -15.59
N PHE A 150 16.92 -19.01 -14.29
CA PHE A 150 17.99 -19.86 -13.75
C PHE A 150 17.42 -21.09 -13.03
N PRO A 151 18.16 -22.21 -12.97
CA PRO A 151 17.71 -23.41 -12.26
C PRO A 151 17.73 -23.21 -10.74
N THR A 152 16.99 -24.05 -10.01
CA THR A 152 17.08 -24.10 -8.55
C THR A 152 18.28 -24.95 -8.13
N PRO A 153 19.21 -24.42 -7.32
CA PRO A 153 20.35 -25.19 -6.82
C PRO A 153 19.93 -26.44 -6.03
N ALA A 154 20.75 -27.50 -6.05
CA ALA A 154 20.51 -28.70 -5.26
C ALA A 154 20.42 -28.38 -3.75
N GLY A 155 19.47 -29.01 -3.05
CA GLY A 155 19.18 -28.73 -1.63
C GLY A 155 18.30 -27.49 -1.38
N TRP A 156 18.03 -26.68 -2.41
CA TRP A 156 17.17 -25.51 -2.33
C TRP A 156 15.81 -25.77 -2.99
N VAL A 157 14.79 -25.10 -2.46
CA VAL A 157 13.45 -25.05 -3.03
C VAL A 157 13.14 -23.60 -3.40
N ARG A 158 12.78 -23.37 -4.66
CA ARG A 158 12.27 -22.07 -5.10
C ARG A 158 10.83 -21.93 -4.64
N LEU A 159 10.53 -20.83 -3.95
CA LEU A 159 9.16 -20.46 -3.63
C LEU A 159 8.48 -19.92 -4.89
N ARG A 160 7.25 -20.35 -5.13
CA ARG A 160 6.48 -20.08 -6.36
C ARG A 160 5.24 -19.26 -6.13
N SER A 161 4.75 -19.19 -4.89
CA SER A 161 3.54 -18.44 -4.55
C SER A 161 3.71 -17.65 -3.27
N ALA A 162 2.91 -16.61 -3.12
CA ALA A 162 2.82 -15.88 -1.85
C ALA A 162 2.39 -16.79 -0.69
N GLY A 163 1.55 -17.80 -0.96
CA GLY A 163 1.15 -18.79 0.03
C GLY A 163 2.34 -19.58 0.57
N GLU A 164 3.26 -20.00 -0.29
CA GLU A 164 4.52 -20.64 0.11
C GLU A 164 5.40 -19.69 0.92
N VAL A 165 5.51 -18.42 0.51
CA VAL A 165 6.25 -17.39 1.26
C VAL A 165 5.69 -17.24 2.67
N PHE A 166 4.37 -17.15 2.83
CA PHE A 166 3.75 -17.06 4.14
C PHE A 166 3.97 -18.33 4.99
N ALA A 167 3.94 -19.52 4.37
CA ALA A 167 4.17 -20.77 5.07
C ALA A 167 5.62 -20.87 5.58
N ILE A 168 6.60 -20.49 4.76
CA ILE A 168 8.01 -20.44 5.16
C ILE A 168 8.24 -19.33 6.20
N GLY A 169 7.64 -18.16 6.02
CA GLY A 169 7.74 -17.07 7.00
C GLY A 169 7.18 -17.46 8.37
N ALA A 170 6.06 -18.19 8.41
CA ALA A 170 5.51 -18.75 9.64
C ALA A 170 6.44 -19.80 10.27
N ARG A 171 7.00 -20.70 9.46
CA ARG A 171 7.96 -21.72 9.91
C ARG A 171 9.22 -21.09 10.52
N LEU A 172 9.79 -20.10 9.83
CA LEU A 172 10.99 -19.41 10.27
C LEU A 172 10.71 -18.35 11.35
N ARG A 173 9.46 -17.95 11.59
CA ARG A 173 9.09 -16.85 12.50
C ARG A 173 9.79 -15.52 12.15
N ASN A 174 9.82 -15.17 10.86
CA ASN A 174 10.41 -13.91 10.37
C ASN A 174 9.31 -12.93 9.87
N CYS A 175 9.73 -11.77 9.35
CA CYS A 175 8.83 -10.68 8.89
C CYS A 175 7.98 -11.05 7.66
N LEU A 176 8.24 -12.20 7.01
CA LEU A 176 7.39 -12.72 5.93
C LEU A 176 6.18 -13.49 6.48
N ARG A 177 6.07 -13.65 7.81
CA ARG A 177 4.86 -14.17 8.42
C ARG A 177 3.68 -13.28 8.07
N ARG A 178 2.53 -13.92 7.84
CA ARG A 178 1.28 -13.26 7.47
C ARG A 178 0.91 -12.15 8.47
N GLY A 179 0.86 -10.90 8.02
CA GLY A 179 0.22 -9.80 8.78
C GLY A 179 1.06 -8.55 9.04
N GLU A 180 2.33 -8.51 8.66
CA GLU A 180 3.16 -7.29 8.78
C GLU A 180 3.21 -6.54 7.44
N VAL A 181 2.97 -5.23 7.49
CA VAL A 181 2.90 -4.36 6.30
C VAL A 181 4.26 -4.29 5.59
N GLU A 182 5.37 -4.33 6.34
CA GLU A 182 6.73 -4.39 5.78
C GLU A 182 6.94 -5.63 4.89
N GLY A 183 6.34 -6.77 5.24
CA GLY A 183 6.42 -8.00 4.44
C GLY A 183 5.67 -7.91 3.10
N LEU A 184 4.73 -6.97 2.95
CA LEU A 184 3.95 -6.81 1.71
C LEU A 184 4.80 -6.28 0.56
N TRP A 185 5.77 -5.39 0.82
CA TRP A 185 6.62 -4.85 -0.24
C TRP A 185 7.47 -5.95 -0.88
N THR A 186 8.17 -6.74 -0.07
CA THR A 186 8.94 -7.91 -0.53
C THR A 186 8.05 -8.90 -1.29
N LEU A 187 6.81 -9.09 -0.84
CA LEU A 187 5.86 -9.95 -1.53
C LEU A 187 5.49 -9.41 -2.91
N VAL A 188 5.21 -8.10 -3.03
CA VAL A 188 4.92 -7.47 -4.33
C VAL A 188 6.13 -7.57 -5.26
N GLU A 189 7.35 -7.34 -4.77
CA GLU A 189 8.57 -7.50 -5.58
C GLU A 189 8.74 -8.94 -6.06
N PHE A 190 8.49 -9.92 -5.19
CA PHE A 190 8.51 -11.35 -5.51
C PHE A 190 7.48 -11.71 -6.59
N LEU A 191 6.23 -11.29 -6.39
CA LEU A 191 5.13 -11.54 -7.31
C LEU A 191 5.29 -10.79 -8.65
N ALA A 192 6.02 -9.68 -8.67
CA ALA A 192 6.41 -8.96 -9.88
C ALA A 192 7.63 -9.58 -10.60
N GLY A 193 8.23 -10.65 -10.05
CA GLY A 193 9.43 -11.28 -10.60
C GLY A 193 10.72 -10.49 -10.41
N ARG A 194 10.69 -9.43 -9.59
CA ARG A 194 11.88 -8.66 -9.24
C ARG A 194 12.67 -9.31 -8.12
N THR A 195 12.01 -10.16 -7.33
CA THR A 195 12.64 -10.90 -6.25
C THR A 195 12.44 -12.40 -6.43
N VAL A 196 13.47 -13.18 -6.12
CA VAL A 196 13.43 -14.65 -6.05
C VAL A 196 13.75 -15.08 -4.63
N LEU A 197 12.92 -15.98 -4.10
CA LEU A 197 13.09 -16.55 -2.77
C LEU A 197 13.44 -18.04 -2.90
N LEU A 198 14.56 -18.43 -2.31
CA LEU A 198 15.04 -19.81 -2.24
C LEU A 198 15.10 -20.25 -0.78
N PHE A 199 14.52 -21.41 -0.47
CA PHE A 199 14.51 -21.99 0.86
C PHE A 199 15.36 -23.26 0.93
N HIS A 200 16.30 -23.33 1.87
CA HIS A 200 17.08 -24.54 2.16
C HIS A 200 16.46 -25.28 3.33
N GLN A 201 15.86 -26.45 3.07
CA GLN A 201 15.04 -27.15 4.08
C GLN A 201 15.85 -27.63 5.29
N GLU A 202 17.04 -28.19 5.06
CA GLU A 202 17.86 -28.78 6.11
C GLU A 202 18.54 -27.74 7.00
N ALA A 203 18.85 -26.58 6.43
CA ALA A 203 19.53 -25.50 7.14
C ALA A 203 18.54 -24.45 7.68
N GLU A 204 17.26 -24.58 7.33
CA GLU A 204 16.20 -23.62 7.61
C GLU A 204 16.57 -22.19 7.24
N VAL A 205 17.11 -22.01 6.02
CA VAL A 205 17.56 -20.72 5.50
C VAL A 205 16.65 -20.26 4.38
N LEU A 206 16.24 -19.00 4.44
CA LEU A 206 15.62 -18.31 3.31
C LEU A 206 16.61 -17.30 2.71
N ALA A 207 16.94 -17.49 1.44
CA ALA A 207 17.76 -16.59 0.67
C ALA A 207 16.90 -15.77 -0.30
N GLU A 208 17.20 -14.48 -0.38
CA GLU A 208 16.50 -13.52 -1.20
C GLU A 208 17.43 -12.91 -2.25
N PHE A 209 17.01 -13.02 -3.51
CA PHE A 209 17.72 -12.45 -4.65
C PHE A 209 16.87 -11.38 -5.31
N VAL A 210 17.48 -10.24 -5.63
CA VAL A 210 16.82 -9.16 -6.36
C VAL A 210 17.39 -9.08 -7.77
N ALA A 211 16.51 -8.96 -8.75
CA ALA A 211 16.84 -8.74 -10.14
C ALA A 211 17.39 -7.32 -10.32
N MET A 212 18.52 -7.23 -11.01
CA MET A 212 19.21 -5.99 -11.31
C MET A 212 19.18 -5.76 -12.83
N PRO A 213 19.45 -4.53 -13.31
CA PRO A 213 19.55 -4.27 -14.75
C PRO A 213 20.53 -5.21 -15.46
N ALA A 214 20.32 -5.41 -16.76
CA ALA A 214 21.14 -6.27 -17.62
C ALA A 214 21.17 -7.77 -17.23
N GLY A 215 20.13 -8.27 -16.55
CA GLY A 215 20.01 -9.69 -16.21
C GLY A 215 20.91 -10.14 -15.06
N LEU A 216 21.44 -9.18 -14.31
CA LEU A 216 22.25 -9.42 -13.11
C LEU A 216 21.35 -9.73 -11.91
N TRP A 217 21.87 -10.43 -10.93
CA TRP A 217 21.17 -10.74 -9.69
C TRP A 217 22.00 -10.34 -8.48
N GLN A 218 21.37 -9.92 -7.39
CA GLN A 218 22.05 -9.62 -6.14
C GLN A 218 21.43 -10.45 -5.02
N LEU A 219 22.26 -11.16 -4.25
CA LEU A 219 21.81 -11.75 -2.98
C LEU A 219 21.60 -10.61 -1.98
N ARG A 220 20.34 -10.23 -1.74
CA ARG A 220 19.99 -9.14 -0.80
C ARG A 220 20.23 -9.57 0.63
N GLN A 221 19.77 -10.77 0.98
CA GLN A 221 19.93 -11.33 2.32
C GLN A 221 19.77 -12.86 2.31
N ALA A 222 20.32 -13.50 3.32
CA ALA A 222 20.04 -14.90 3.65
C ALA A 222 19.90 -15.00 5.17
N ASN A 223 18.71 -15.39 5.62
CA ASN A 223 18.36 -15.39 7.03
C ASN A 223 17.81 -16.77 7.45
N GLY A 224 18.16 -17.18 8.66
CA GLY A 224 17.59 -18.34 9.33
C GLY A 224 16.32 -18.02 10.11
N ALA A 225 15.92 -18.94 10.99
CA ALA A 225 14.78 -18.75 11.88
C ALA A 225 14.97 -17.49 12.78
N ALA A 226 13.89 -16.74 12.98
CA ALA A 226 13.83 -15.48 13.71
C ALA A 226 14.88 -14.45 13.25
N ASN A 227 15.18 -14.43 11.95
CA ASN A 227 16.21 -13.58 11.33
C ASN A 227 17.63 -13.87 11.84
N ALA A 228 17.91 -15.08 12.31
CA ALA A 228 19.24 -15.47 12.73
C ALA A 228 20.25 -15.46 11.56
N THR A 229 21.50 -15.11 11.86
CA THR A 229 22.60 -15.15 10.89
C THR A 229 22.81 -16.57 10.36
N VAL A 230 23.02 -16.67 9.06
CA VAL A 230 23.25 -17.95 8.37
C VAL A 230 24.72 -18.33 8.39
N PRO A 231 25.07 -19.63 8.57
CA PRO A 231 26.45 -20.08 8.44
C PRO A 231 27.02 -19.73 7.06
N GLU A 232 28.17 -19.07 7.05
CA GLU A 232 28.84 -18.62 5.82
C GLU A 232 29.03 -19.74 4.77
N PRO A 233 29.39 -20.99 5.13
CA PRO A 233 29.53 -22.07 4.15
C PRO A 233 28.26 -22.35 3.35
N VAL A 234 27.07 -22.16 3.95
CA VAL A 234 25.77 -22.38 3.28
C VAL A 234 25.56 -21.31 2.19
N VAL A 235 25.85 -20.05 2.53
CA VAL A 235 25.73 -18.92 1.57
C VAL A 235 26.74 -19.06 0.44
N ARG A 236 28.00 -19.40 0.74
CA ARG A 236 29.03 -19.63 -0.29
C ARG A 236 28.67 -20.79 -1.21
N ALA A 237 28.15 -21.89 -0.66
CA ALA A 237 27.70 -23.03 -1.47
C ALA A 237 26.54 -22.67 -2.41
N LEU A 238 25.58 -21.87 -1.93
CA LEU A 238 24.50 -21.34 -2.76
C LEU A 238 25.03 -20.46 -3.91
N GLN A 239 25.90 -19.50 -3.59
CA GLN A 239 26.50 -18.61 -4.58
C GLN A 239 27.30 -19.39 -5.63
N ALA A 240 28.11 -20.35 -5.20
CA ALA A 240 28.87 -21.22 -6.10
C ALA A 240 27.95 -22.03 -7.03
N ALA A 241 26.85 -22.58 -6.50
CA ALA A 241 25.89 -23.33 -7.31
C ALA A 241 25.17 -22.45 -8.34
N LEU A 242 24.81 -21.21 -7.98
CA LEU A 242 24.22 -20.24 -8.91
C LEU A 242 25.21 -19.79 -9.99
N HIS A 243 26.47 -19.54 -9.62
CA HIS A 243 27.53 -19.26 -10.58
C HIS A 243 27.78 -20.41 -11.55
N ALA A 244 27.80 -21.66 -11.05
CA ALA A 244 27.91 -22.85 -11.89
C ALA A 244 26.73 -23.00 -12.87
N ALA A 245 25.56 -22.46 -12.51
CA ALA A 245 24.38 -22.38 -13.37
C ALA A 245 24.37 -21.17 -14.33
N GLY A 246 25.46 -20.40 -14.39
CA GLY A 246 25.59 -19.23 -15.28
C GLY A 246 24.92 -17.96 -14.75
N VAL A 247 24.50 -17.92 -13.48
CA VAL A 247 23.94 -16.71 -12.87
C VAL A 247 25.07 -15.75 -12.51
N VAL A 248 24.96 -14.51 -12.96
CA VAL A 248 25.90 -13.44 -12.61
C VAL A 248 25.40 -12.74 -11.35
N LEU A 249 26.05 -13.05 -10.23
CA LEU A 249 25.79 -12.41 -8.94
C LEU A 249 26.66 -11.16 -8.78
N LEU A 250 26.03 -10.04 -8.46
CA LEU A 250 26.75 -8.86 -7.99
C LEU A 250 27.25 -9.10 -6.56
N PRO A 251 28.47 -8.66 -6.22
CA PRO A 251 28.91 -8.64 -4.83
C PRO A 251 27.91 -7.83 -4.00
N GLN A 252 27.66 -8.26 -2.77
CA GLN A 252 26.84 -7.48 -1.84
C GLN A 252 27.51 -6.12 -1.68
N SER A 253 26.80 -5.05 -2.03
CA SER A 253 27.26 -3.71 -1.67
C SER A 253 27.23 -3.63 -0.14
N LEU A 254 28.32 -3.17 0.46
CA LEU A 254 28.44 -2.92 1.91
C LEU A 254 27.55 -1.75 2.35
N SER A 255 26.26 -1.75 1.98
CA SER A 255 25.29 -0.73 2.38
C SER A 255 24.78 -0.95 3.81
N GLY A 256 25.29 -1.95 4.54
CA GLY A 256 24.99 -2.22 5.95
C GLY A 256 26.09 -1.82 6.94
N ALA A 257 27.16 -1.14 6.52
CA ALA A 257 28.20 -0.64 7.44
C ALA A 257 27.92 0.76 8.02
N ILE A 258 26.68 1.25 7.89
CA ILE A 258 26.21 2.49 8.52
C ILE A 258 24.91 2.16 9.29
N SER A 259 25.09 1.61 10.49
CA SER A 259 24.11 1.62 11.57
C SER A 259 24.87 1.65 12.88
#